data_AF-A0A355RLY7-F1
#
_entry.id   AF-A0A355RLY7-F1
#
_cell.length_a   1.000
_cell.length_b   1.000
_cell.length_c   1.000
_cell.angle_alpha   90.00
_cell.angle_beta   90.00
_cell.angle_gamma   90.00
#
_symmetry.space_group_name_H-M   'P 1'
#
loop_
_entity.id
_entity.type
_entity.pdbx_description
1 polymer ?
#
loop_
_entity_poly.entity_id
_entity_poly.type
_entity_poly.pdbx_seq_one_letter_code
_entity_poly.pdbx_strand_id
1 'polypeptide(L)'
;TQKTNKGISSTIQNDPENFVAFNNGISAVALDKGSDVHRIDDNLFLIKSLDKMQIVNGGQTTVTIYLCSKEDENRNLEKVVVPIKLTLLKQNDEAADLVSNIAVFANTQTAISKSDLASNKPFYKQLEEKSKSICCYMDESHSKDDCFYWSFERTNGLYNTRKRILYNFSRGFEKKYPEKNKFSKKLLAKAVVAASSYPFQVCLGNEKCFQFFNEKIEQNAIIPSDIYYKDCISSLILWREADLIIKKAKLPIKAAVLPYTIGYIAEKLHHYLDFDTIWHTQKINSNLSFAIKIVSKTISDYFNSNLVAHPNILMWGRKPECWREILCLNADNCLSLVDKGTRKIDFFPVNLAAEFISKASNYNDLSLWSDLLRWNESCHCFSSNDIKKLQELISTLQYSMQLSIKKHKENAKTLFLKAVNNGYNFN
;
A
#
# COMPACT_ATOMS: atom_id res chain seq x y z
N THR A 1 -21.82 -6.60 -4.75
CA THR A 1 -21.84 -5.71 -3.58
C THR A 1 -20.49 -5.04 -3.38
N GLN A 2 -20.47 -3.71 -3.21
CA GLN A 2 -19.24 -2.93 -3.01
C GLN A 2 -18.45 -3.44 -1.79
N LYS A 3 -17.11 -3.33 -1.84
CA LYS A 3 -16.20 -3.88 -0.81
C LYS A 3 -16.48 -3.36 0.61
N THR A 4 -16.97 -2.13 0.73
CA THR A 4 -17.40 -1.50 1.99
C THR A 4 -18.58 -2.23 2.63
N ASN A 5 -19.59 -2.60 1.83
CA ASN A 5 -20.78 -3.31 2.32
C ASN A 5 -20.43 -4.70 2.86
N LYS A 6 -19.41 -5.37 2.28
CA LYS A 6 -18.91 -6.65 2.80
C LYS A 6 -18.25 -6.50 4.17
N GLY A 7 -17.51 -5.41 4.41
CA GLY A 7 -16.90 -5.13 5.70
C GLY A 7 -17.95 -4.91 6.79
N ILE A 8 -18.92 -4.03 6.51
CA ILE A 8 -20.02 -3.72 7.45
C ILE A 8 -20.82 -4.99 7.78
N SER A 9 -21.20 -5.77 6.76
CA SER A 9 -21.94 -7.03 6.96
C SER A 9 -21.12 -8.06 7.75
N SER A 10 -19.82 -8.20 7.46
CA SER A 10 -18.93 -9.10 8.21
C SER A 10 -18.79 -8.71 9.68
N THR A 11 -18.73 -7.42 10.00
CA THR A 11 -18.67 -6.97 11.40
C THR A 11 -19.97 -7.28 12.13
N ILE A 12 -21.13 -7.06 11.51
CA ILE A 12 -22.44 -7.41 12.10
C ILE A 12 -22.52 -8.92 12.39
N GLN A 13 -21.95 -9.75 11.52
CA GLN A 13 -21.98 -11.20 11.65
C GLN A 13 -21.02 -11.74 12.71
N ASN A 14 -19.78 -11.25 12.73
CA ASN A 14 -18.70 -11.90 13.45
C ASN A 14 -18.29 -11.16 14.73
N ASP A 15 -18.39 -9.83 14.74
CA ASP A 15 -17.83 -8.96 15.79
C ASP A 15 -18.78 -7.77 16.10
N PRO A 16 -20.07 -8.01 16.43
CA PRO A 16 -21.08 -6.94 16.49
C PRO A 16 -20.79 -5.91 17.59
N GLU A 17 -20.19 -6.30 18.71
CA GLU A 17 -19.75 -5.37 19.77
C GLU A 17 -18.71 -4.34 19.31
N ASN A 18 -17.95 -4.64 18.25
CA ASN A 18 -16.96 -3.74 17.67
C ASN A 18 -17.55 -2.83 16.59
N PHE A 19 -18.86 -2.91 16.31
CA PHE A 19 -19.48 -2.18 15.21
C PHE A 19 -19.32 -0.66 15.35
N VAL A 20 -19.46 -0.14 16.56
CA VAL A 20 -19.25 1.30 16.87
C VAL A 20 -17.83 1.77 16.53
N ALA A 21 -16.83 0.89 16.65
CA ALA A 21 -15.44 1.22 16.39
C ALA A 21 -15.05 1.03 14.91
N PHE A 22 -15.69 0.09 14.21
CA PHE A 22 -15.38 -0.24 12.81
C PHE A 22 -16.23 0.52 11.80
N ASN A 23 -17.33 1.13 12.24
CA ASN A 23 -18.22 1.93 11.40
C ASN A 23 -18.10 3.42 11.75
N ASN A 24 -18.11 4.28 10.72
CA ASN A 24 -18.06 5.74 10.91
C ASN A 24 -19.36 6.33 11.47
N GLY A 25 -20.44 5.54 11.52
CA GLY A 25 -21.75 5.95 12.01
C GLY A 25 -22.63 6.60 10.95
N ILE A 26 -23.56 7.43 11.42
CA ILE A 26 -24.53 8.17 10.63
C ILE A 26 -24.35 9.66 10.91
N SER A 27 -24.33 10.48 9.86
CA SER A 27 -24.53 11.92 10.01
C SER A 27 -25.94 12.26 9.54
N ALA A 28 -26.69 12.94 10.39
CA ALA A 28 -28.06 13.31 10.14
C ALA A 28 -28.31 14.79 10.48
N VAL A 29 -29.28 15.36 9.80
CA VAL A 29 -29.81 16.70 10.05
C VAL A 29 -31.28 16.58 10.41
N ALA A 30 -31.80 17.43 11.29
CA ALA A 30 -33.22 17.52 11.59
C ALA A 30 -33.60 18.98 11.85
N LEU A 31 -34.89 19.33 11.75
CA LEU A 31 -35.35 20.66 12.12
C LEU A 31 -35.47 20.77 13.63
N ASP A 32 -34.95 21.87 14.19
CA ASP A 32 -35.08 22.15 15.61
C ASP A 32 -36.55 22.39 15.98
N LYS A 33 -37.25 23.22 15.19
CA LYS A 33 -38.68 23.46 15.37
C LYS A 33 -39.48 22.20 15.02
N GLY A 34 -40.22 21.68 16.00
CA GLY A 34 -41.01 20.46 15.86
C GLY A 34 -40.31 19.20 16.39
N SER A 35 -39.02 19.29 16.73
CA SER A 35 -38.31 18.24 17.46
C SER A 35 -38.53 18.38 18.97
N ASP A 36 -38.60 17.25 19.68
CA ASP A 36 -38.67 17.19 21.13
C ASP A 36 -37.32 16.74 21.70
N VAL A 37 -36.47 17.72 22.01
CA VAL A 37 -35.10 17.52 22.49
C VAL A 37 -34.89 18.32 23.79
N HIS A 38 -34.56 17.61 24.86
CA HIS A 38 -34.35 18.20 26.19
C HIS A 38 -32.91 18.01 26.66
N ARG A 39 -32.26 19.07 27.13
CA ARG A 39 -31.00 18.94 27.84
C ARG A 39 -31.27 18.39 29.23
N ILE A 40 -30.61 17.30 29.58
CA ILE A 40 -30.71 16.66 30.90
C ILE A 40 -29.43 16.82 31.74
N ASP A 41 -28.29 17.13 31.11
CA ASP A 41 -27.04 17.49 31.78
C ASP A 41 -26.14 18.33 30.82
N ASP A 42 -24.92 18.67 31.22
CA ASP A 42 -24.05 19.62 30.52
C ASP A 42 -23.74 19.24 29.07
N ASN A 43 -23.65 17.95 28.77
CA ASN A 43 -23.44 17.44 27.42
C ASN A 43 -24.37 16.26 27.09
N LEU A 44 -25.49 16.14 27.83
CA LEU A 44 -26.42 15.04 27.67
C LEU A 44 -27.81 15.57 27.30
N PHE A 45 -28.33 15.04 26.21
CA PHE A 45 -29.63 15.42 25.66
C PHE A 45 -30.51 14.17 25.54
N LEU A 46 -31.75 14.30 25.97
CA LEU A 46 -32.82 13.34 25.73
C LEU A 46 -33.57 13.75 24.46
N ILE A 47 -33.60 12.87 23.47
CA ILE A 47 -34.33 13.07 22.21
C ILE A 47 -35.55 12.17 22.24
N LYS A 48 -36.75 12.74 22.24
CA LYS A 48 -38.02 12.01 22.16
C LYS A 48 -38.55 11.93 20.73
N SER A 49 -38.38 12.99 19.94
CA SER A 49 -38.76 13.03 18.54
C SER A 49 -37.90 14.01 17.75
N LEU A 50 -37.78 13.77 16.44
CA LEU A 50 -37.07 14.65 15.50
C LEU A 50 -37.96 14.96 14.31
N ASP A 51 -38.16 16.24 13.99
CA ASP A 51 -38.88 16.66 12.78
C ASP A 51 -37.96 16.70 11.56
N LYS A 52 -38.47 16.19 10.43
CA LYS A 52 -37.79 16.13 9.12
C LYS A 52 -36.32 15.68 9.19
N MET A 53 -36.05 14.62 9.96
CA MET A 53 -34.72 14.04 10.02
C MET A 53 -34.31 13.47 8.65
N GLN A 54 -33.11 13.83 8.19
CA GLN A 54 -32.52 13.33 6.96
C GLN A 54 -31.09 12.83 7.22
N ILE A 55 -30.79 11.64 6.69
CA ILE A 55 -29.43 11.08 6.68
C ILE A 55 -28.64 11.70 5.53
N VAL A 56 -27.56 12.40 5.84
CA VAL A 56 -26.67 13.07 4.87
C VAL A 56 -25.37 12.28 4.63
N ASN A 57 -25.00 11.39 5.54
CA ASN A 57 -23.93 10.39 5.39
C ASN A 57 -24.27 9.14 6.23
N GLY A 58 -23.90 7.95 5.77
CA GLY A 58 -24.21 6.67 6.45
C GLY A 58 -25.38 5.88 5.85
N GLY A 59 -25.86 6.26 4.66
CA GLY A 59 -26.92 5.52 3.96
C GLY A 59 -26.56 4.05 3.70
N GLN A 60 -25.30 3.78 3.33
CA GLN A 60 -24.80 2.40 3.16
C GLN A 60 -24.82 1.60 4.46
N THR A 61 -24.45 2.22 5.59
CA THR A 61 -24.52 1.61 6.93
C THR A 61 -25.95 1.22 7.25
N THR A 62 -26.90 2.15 7.08
CA THR A 62 -28.33 1.96 7.36
C THR A 62 -28.92 0.82 6.52
N VAL A 63 -28.69 0.84 5.20
CA VAL A 63 -29.17 -0.21 4.29
C VAL A 63 -28.55 -1.56 4.62
N THR A 64 -27.26 -1.62 4.93
CA THR A 64 -26.58 -2.89 5.23
C THR A 64 -27.10 -3.51 6.53
N ILE A 65 -27.36 -2.71 7.56
CA ILE A 65 -27.99 -3.18 8.80
C ILE A 65 -29.38 -3.76 8.52
N TYR A 66 -30.21 -3.03 7.76
CA TYR A 66 -31.55 -3.49 7.37
C TYR A 66 -31.52 -4.81 6.58
N LEU A 67 -30.61 -4.92 5.60
CA LEU A 67 -30.47 -6.15 4.82
C LEU A 67 -30.01 -7.32 5.72
N CYS A 68 -29.03 -7.08 6.61
CA CYS A 68 -28.57 -8.11 7.55
C CYS A 68 -29.68 -8.55 8.52
N SER A 69 -30.58 -7.65 8.94
CA SER A 69 -31.74 -8.01 9.77
C SER A 69 -32.80 -8.80 9.01
N LYS A 70 -32.88 -8.65 7.69
CA LYS A 70 -33.84 -9.36 6.83
C LYS A 70 -33.32 -10.72 6.36
N GLU A 71 -32.00 -10.88 6.26
CA GLU A 71 -31.38 -12.15 5.88
C GLU A 71 -31.51 -13.22 6.98
N ASP A 72 -31.66 -12.82 8.24
CA ASP A 72 -31.74 -13.72 9.38
C ASP A 72 -32.59 -13.07 10.49
N GLU A 73 -33.83 -13.53 10.64
CA GLU A 73 -34.80 -12.95 11.59
C GLU A 73 -34.40 -13.18 13.06
N ASN A 74 -33.54 -14.16 13.35
CA ASN A 74 -33.03 -14.43 14.70
C ASN A 74 -31.74 -13.65 15.02
N ARG A 75 -31.28 -12.80 14.10
CA ARG A 75 -30.04 -12.05 14.26
C ARG A 75 -30.16 -11.03 15.38
N ASN A 76 -29.43 -11.27 16.47
CA ASN A 76 -29.34 -10.32 17.56
C ASN A 76 -28.50 -9.09 17.15
N LEU A 77 -29.16 -7.93 17.02
CA LEU A 77 -28.54 -6.64 16.74
C LEU A 77 -28.35 -5.76 17.98
N GLU A 78 -28.67 -6.24 19.19
CA GLU A 78 -28.54 -5.46 20.44
C GLU A 78 -27.12 -4.95 20.68
N LYS A 79 -26.11 -5.71 20.21
CA LYS A 79 -24.70 -5.33 20.33
C LYS A 79 -24.22 -4.36 19.24
N VAL A 80 -25.01 -4.12 18.20
CA VAL A 80 -24.67 -3.25 17.08
C VAL A 80 -24.98 -1.80 17.43
N VAL A 81 -24.00 -1.10 17.99
CA VAL A 81 -24.11 0.32 18.35
C VAL A 81 -23.64 1.20 17.19
N VAL A 82 -24.49 2.15 16.76
CA VAL A 82 -24.17 3.08 15.66
C VAL A 82 -24.04 4.50 16.20
N PRO A 83 -22.87 5.15 16.10
CA PRO A 83 -22.72 6.54 16.51
C PRO A 83 -23.48 7.44 15.53
N ILE A 84 -24.25 8.40 16.05
CA ILE A 84 -24.97 9.39 15.24
C ILE A 84 -24.44 10.79 15.54
N LYS A 85 -24.01 11.50 14.50
CA LYS A 85 -23.80 12.95 14.55
C LYS A 85 -25.07 13.62 14.04
N LEU A 86 -25.83 14.21 14.96
CA LEU A 86 -27.07 14.93 14.65
C LEU A 86 -26.83 16.44 14.68
N THR A 87 -27.24 17.14 13.62
CA THR A 87 -27.24 18.61 13.55
C THR A 87 -28.68 19.11 13.53
N LEU A 88 -29.09 19.87 14.55
CA LEU A 88 -30.40 20.52 14.58
C LEU A 88 -30.34 21.88 13.87
N LEU A 89 -31.22 22.08 12.90
CA LEU A 89 -31.28 23.27 12.07
C LEU A 89 -32.41 24.19 12.54
N LYS A 90 -32.06 25.45 12.84
CA LYS A 90 -33.08 26.48 13.11
C LYS A 90 -33.80 26.82 11.80
N GLN A 91 -35.10 27.09 11.89
CA GLN A 91 -35.91 27.37 10.70
C GLN A 91 -35.55 28.76 10.12
N ASN A 92 -34.82 28.78 9.00
CA ASN A 92 -34.49 29.96 8.19
C ASN A 92 -34.44 29.59 6.69
N ASP A 93 -34.54 30.60 5.82
CA ASP A 93 -34.61 30.40 4.35
C ASP A 93 -33.35 29.73 3.76
N GLU A 94 -32.24 29.71 4.50
CA GLU A 94 -30.96 29.08 4.11
C GLU A 94 -30.85 27.60 4.49
N ALA A 95 -31.87 27.00 5.12
CA ALA A 95 -31.80 25.63 5.63
C ALA A 95 -31.50 24.59 4.53
N ALA A 96 -32.01 24.77 3.31
CA ALA A 96 -31.78 23.84 2.20
C ALA A 96 -30.32 23.86 1.71
N ASP A 97 -29.74 25.04 1.57
CA ASP A 97 -28.33 25.21 1.18
C ASP A 97 -27.39 24.69 2.26
N LEU A 98 -27.74 24.88 3.53
CA LEU A 98 -27.00 24.35 4.66
C LEU A 98 -27.02 22.81 4.67
N VAL A 99 -28.17 22.16 4.42
CA VAL A 99 -28.25 20.70 4.30
C VAL A 99 -27.38 20.19 3.15
N SER A 100 -27.44 20.85 1.98
CA SER A 100 -26.61 20.53 0.82
C SER A 100 -25.12 20.63 1.14
N ASN A 101 -24.71 21.74 1.76
CA ASN A 101 -23.32 21.97 2.19
C ASN A 101 -22.88 20.93 3.23
N ILE A 102 -23.71 20.61 4.23
CA ILE A 102 -23.41 19.57 5.21
C ILE A 102 -23.18 18.22 4.51
N ALA A 103 -24.02 17.86 3.52
CA ALA A 103 -23.83 16.64 2.75
C ALA A 103 -22.53 16.67 1.93
N VAL A 104 -22.22 17.78 1.26
CA VAL A 104 -20.96 17.96 0.52
C VAL A 104 -19.76 17.85 1.46
N PHE A 105 -19.74 18.54 2.60
CA PHE A 105 -18.64 18.53 3.55
C PHE A 105 -18.49 17.20 4.29
N ALA A 106 -19.58 16.49 4.56
CA ALA A 106 -19.53 15.15 5.12
C ALA A 106 -18.94 14.11 4.14
N ASN A 107 -19.03 14.36 2.83
CA ASN A 107 -18.53 13.45 1.79
C ASN A 107 -17.18 13.88 1.17
N THR A 108 -16.71 15.11 1.44
CA THR A 108 -15.45 15.64 0.89
C THR A 108 -14.24 15.44 1.79
N GLN A 109 -14.41 14.86 2.99
CA GLN A 109 -13.26 14.39 3.78
C GLN A 109 -12.48 13.36 2.95
N THR A 110 -11.16 13.56 2.84
CA THR A 110 -10.32 12.69 2.02
C THR A 110 -10.39 11.27 2.58
N ALA A 111 -10.96 10.34 1.80
CA ALA A 111 -11.02 8.94 2.18
C ALA A 111 -9.59 8.43 2.47
N ILE A 112 -9.40 7.83 3.64
CA ILE A 112 -8.14 7.18 4.00
C ILE A 112 -7.94 6.03 3.02
N SER A 113 -6.93 6.14 2.16
CA SER A 113 -6.65 5.08 1.21
C SER A 113 -6.06 3.88 1.94
N LYS A 114 -6.19 2.67 1.38
CA LYS A 114 -5.48 1.49 1.90
C LYS A 114 -3.98 1.73 2.01
N SER A 115 -3.43 2.54 1.10
CA SER A 115 -2.03 2.92 1.16
C SER A 115 -1.70 3.74 2.41
N ASP A 116 -2.63 4.56 2.91
CA ASP A 116 -2.45 5.34 4.13
C ASP A 116 -2.43 4.47 5.38
N LEU A 117 -3.25 3.41 5.44
CA LEU A 117 -3.19 2.41 6.52
C LEU A 117 -1.85 1.65 6.55
N ALA A 118 -1.27 1.38 5.38
CA ALA A 118 0.01 0.69 5.28
C ALA A 118 1.20 1.53 5.78
N SER A 119 1.03 2.85 5.96
CA SER A 119 2.12 3.78 6.30
C SER A 119 2.88 3.45 7.58
N ASN A 120 2.28 2.68 8.50
CA ASN A 120 2.89 2.32 9.78
C ASN A 120 3.68 1.00 9.74
N LYS A 121 3.66 0.28 8.62
CA LYS A 121 4.40 -0.99 8.49
C LYS A 121 5.92 -0.75 8.54
N PRO A 122 6.71 -1.71 9.08
CA PRO A 122 8.16 -1.60 9.23
C PRO A 122 8.89 -1.21 7.94
N PHE A 123 8.53 -1.85 6.81
CA PHE A 123 9.11 -1.55 5.50
C PHE A 123 9.09 -0.05 5.17
N TYR A 124 7.93 0.61 5.32
CA TYR A 124 7.80 2.02 4.93
C TYR A 124 8.45 2.98 5.92
N LYS A 125 8.51 2.64 7.21
CA LYS A 125 9.27 3.41 8.20
C LYS A 125 10.76 3.37 7.86
N GLN A 126 11.29 2.17 7.61
CA GLN A 126 12.68 1.99 7.24
C GLN A 126 13.02 2.71 5.92
N LEU A 127 12.14 2.62 4.92
CA LEU A 127 12.33 3.31 3.65
C LEU A 127 12.35 4.85 3.82
N GLU A 128 11.50 5.39 4.71
CA GLU A 128 11.51 6.81 5.05
C GLU A 128 12.82 7.23 5.74
N GLU A 129 13.34 6.40 6.65
CA GLU A 129 14.63 6.64 7.30
C GLU A 129 15.78 6.65 6.29
N LYS A 130 15.81 5.68 5.35
CA LYS A 130 16.80 5.64 4.26
C LYS A 130 16.69 6.88 3.37
N SER A 131 15.46 7.28 3.04
CA SER A 131 15.17 8.50 2.26
C SER A 131 15.69 9.81 2.90
N LYS A 132 15.86 9.84 4.23
CA LYS A 132 16.40 11.00 4.95
C LYS A 132 17.91 10.93 5.18
N SER A 133 18.50 9.74 5.12
CA SER A 133 19.90 9.49 5.50
C SER A 133 20.82 9.24 4.31
N ILE A 134 20.33 8.64 3.23
CA ILE A 134 21.11 8.35 2.03
C ILE A 134 20.96 9.52 1.05
N CYS A 135 22.04 10.30 0.92
CA CYS A 135 22.09 11.39 -0.04
C CYS A 135 22.50 10.90 -1.44
N CYS A 136 22.04 11.64 -2.44
CA CYS A 136 22.50 11.61 -3.82
C CYS A 136 23.38 12.83 -4.07
N TYR A 137 24.22 12.78 -5.10
CA TYR A 137 25.10 13.89 -5.46
C TYR A 137 24.81 14.33 -6.90
N MET A 138 24.99 15.63 -7.16
CA MET A 138 24.81 16.19 -8.50
C MET A 138 26.03 15.97 -9.40
N ASP A 139 27.21 15.75 -8.81
CA ASP A 139 28.48 15.52 -9.50
C ASP A 139 29.29 14.39 -8.84
N GLU A 140 30.30 13.90 -9.54
CA GLU A 140 31.23 12.87 -9.04
C GLU A 140 32.21 13.42 -7.99
N SER A 141 32.33 14.76 -7.88
CA SER A 141 33.16 15.42 -6.87
C SER A 141 32.59 15.26 -5.46
N HIS A 142 31.31 14.87 -5.35
CA HIS A 142 30.62 14.56 -4.10
C HIS A 142 30.71 15.69 -3.06
N SER A 143 30.70 16.95 -3.51
CA SER A 143 30.65 18.09 -2.60
C SER A 143 29.43 18.00 -1.67
N LYS A 144 29.64 18.16 -0.36
CA LYS A 144 28.55 18.12 0.65
C LYS A 144 27.47 19.17 0.39
N ASP A 145 27.84 20.29 -0.24
CA ASP A 145 26.93 21.39 -0.54
C ASP A 145 25.98 21.11 -1.72
N ASP A 146 26.25 20.07 -2.51
CA ASP A 146 25.47 19.66 -3.69
C ASP A 146 24.77 18.30 -3.52
N CYS A 147 24.65 17.84 -2.26
CA CYS A 147 23.88 16.66 -1.95
C CYS A 147 22.37 16.95 -1.91
N PHE A 148 21.57 16.02 -2.45
CA PHE A 148 20.11 16.07 -2.42
C PHE A 148 19.52 14.70 -2.08
N TYR A 149 18.23 14.67 -1.76
CA TYR A 149 17.55 13.47 -1.28
C TYR A 149 16.27 13.22 -2.07
N TRP A 150 15.98 11.94 -2.29
CA TRP A 150 14.68 11.52 -2.80
C TRP A 150 13.67 11.50 -1.67
N SER A 151 12.66 12.37 -1.72
CA SER A 151 11.67 12.51 -0.66
C SER A 151 10.56 11.45 -0.78
N PHE A 152 10.57 10.48 0.13
CA PHE A 152 9.50 9.49 0.21
C PHE A 152 8.26 10.05 0.93
N GLU A 153 7.14 10.13 0.23
CA GLU A 153 5.84 10.45 0.81
C GLU A 153 5.20 9.21 1.43
N ARG A 154 5.63 8.91 2.67
CA ARG A 154 5.05 7.82 3.47
C ARG A 154 3.59 8.08 3.80
N THR A 155 3.19 9.33 4.05
CA THR A 155 1.80 9.78 4.17
C THR A 155 1.51 10.84 3.11
N ASN A 156 0.29 10.86 2.57
CA ASN A 156 -0.09 11.83 1.53
C ASN A 156 0.09 13.26 2.05
N GLY A 157 0.72 14.13 1.25
CA GLY A 157 0.94 15.53 1.59
C GLY A 157 2.11 15.79 2.57
N LEU A 158 2.82 14.75 3.03
CA LEU A 158 3.94 14.88 3.97
C LEU A 158 5.03 15.84 3.46
N TYR A 159 5.32 15.82 2.16
CA TYR A 159 6.32 16.72 1.56
C TYR A 159 5.89 18.19 1.68
N ASN A 160 4.64 18.50 1.33
CA ASN A 160 4.10 19.87 1.40
C ASN A 160 4.03 20.36 2.85
N THR A 161 3.65 19.49 3.78
CA THR A 161 3.67 19.80 5.20
C THR A 161 5.10 20.11 5.68
N ARG A 162 6.10 19.31 5.29
CA ARG A 162 7.52 19.60 5.62
C ARG A 162 8.00 20.91 5.02
N LYS A 163 7.68 21.17 3.74
CA LYS A 163 8.00 22.43 3.06
C LYS A 163 7.39 23.63 3.79
N ARG A 164 6.16 23.51 4.30
CA ARG A 164 5.48 24.54 5.10
C ARG A 164 5.99 24.68 6.54
N ILE A 165 6.49 23.63 7.16
CA ILE A 165 7.08 23.73 8.51
C ILE A 165 8.47 24.38 8.43
N LEU A 166 9.22 24.07 7.37
CA LEU A 166 10.55 24.61 7.10
C LEU A 166 10.51 25.97 6.37
N TYR A 167 9.38 26.67 6.42
CA TYR A 167 9.05 27.87 5.62
C TYR A 167 10.03 29.03 5.81
N ASN A 168 10.73 29.09 6.95
CA ASN A 168 11.77 30.09 7.21
C ASN A 168 13.10 29.84 6.45
N PHE A 169 13.23 28.76 5.66
CA PHE A 169 14.41 28.40 4.86
C PHE A 169 14.07 27.90 3.43
N SER A 170 13.09 28.54 2.77
CA SER A 170 12.43 28.02 1.56
C SER A 170 13.34 27.70 0.36
N ARG A 171 14.45 28.41 0.14
CA ARG A 171 15.39 28.13 -0.97
C ARG A 171 16.28 26.90 -0.73
N GLY A 172 16.67 26.63 0.52
CA GLY A 172 17.54 25.49 0.85
C GLY A 172 16.81 24.16 0.82
N PHE A 173 15.51 24.16 1.18
CA PHE A 173 14.71 22.93 1.21
C PHE A 173 14.56 22.32 -0.18
N GLU A 174 14.25 23.10 -1.22
CA GLU A 174 14.08 22.57 -2.57
C GLU A 174 15.39 22.15 -3.23
N LYS A 175 16.52 22.78 -2.86
CA LYS A 175 17.85 22.30 -3.25
C LYS A 175 18.11 20.90 -2.65
N LYS A 176 17.82 20.74 -1.36
CA LYS A 176 18.06 19.49 -0.62
C LYS A 176 17.04 18.39 -0.92
N TYR A 177 15.78 18.74 -1.16
CA TYR A 177 14.68 17.84 -1.46
C TYR A 177 13.94 18.33 -2.72
N PRO A 178 14.50 18.12 -3.92
CA PRO A 178 13.87 18.57 -5.15
C PRO A 178 12.49 17.94 -5.33
N GLU A 179 11.49 18.73 -5.74
CA GLU A 179 10.13 18.22 -5.94
C GLU A 179 10.08 17.12 -7.01
N LYS A 180 10.93 17.23 -8.04
CA LYS A 180 11.09 16.17 -9.04
C LYS A 180 11.49 14.82 -8.43
N ASN A 181 12.16 14.78 -7.27
CA ASN A 181 12.61 13.56 -6.60
C ASN A 181 11.67 13.10 -5.48
N LYS A 182 10.47 13.69 -5.40
CA LYS A 182 9.38 13.23 -4.54
C LYS A 182 8.73 11.98 -5.11
N PHE A 183 8.44 10.98 -4.30
CA PHE A 183 7.74 9.77 -4.75
C PHE A 183 6.80 9.21 -3.69
N SER A 184 5.70 8.58 -4.15
CA SER A 184 4.69 7.97 -3.29
C SER A 184 4.82 6.45 -3.26
N LYS A 185 4.20 5.84 -2.24
CA LYS A 185 4.04 4.38 -2.11
C LYS A 185 3.53 3.69 -3.39
N LYS A 186 2.55 4.31 -4.05
CA LYS A 186 1.94 3.77 -5.28
C LYS A 186 2.87 3.88 -6.48
N LEU A 187 3.63 4.96 -6.59
CA LEU A 187 4.62 5.12 -7.66
C LEU A 187 5.76 4.10 -7.49
N LEU A 188 6.27 3.96 -6.26
CA LEU A 188 7.27 2.95 -5.91
C LEU A 188 6.81 1.55 -6.28
N ALA A 189 5.61 1.16 -5.86
CA ALA A 189 5.06 -0.15 -6.17
C ALA A 189 5.04 -0.43 -7.68
N LYS A 190 4.61 0.53 -8.50
CA LYS A 190 4.60 0.35 -9.96
C LYS A 190 6.00 0.16 -10.55
N ALA A 191 6.96 1.00 -10.14
CA ALA A 191 8.33 0.93 -10.63
C ALA A 191 8.98 -0.41 -10.28
N VAL A 192 8.88 -0.81 -9.02
CA VAL A 192 9.43 -2.07 -8.51
C VAL A 192 8.76 -3.29 -9.15
N VAL A 193 7.41 -3.33 -9.17
CA VAL A 193 6.66 -4.47 -9.71
C VAL A 193 6.91 -4.63 -11.21
N ALA A 194 7.03 -3.54 -11.98
CA ALA A 194 7.42 -3.61 -13.39
C ALA A 194 8.86 -4.10 -13.56
N ALA A 195 9.83 -3.56 -12.81
CA ALA A 195 11.23 -3.97 -12.87
C ALA A 195 11.48 -5.40 -12.37
N SER A 196 10.52 -5.98 -11.65
CA SER A 196 10.52 -7.38 -11.20
C SER A 196 9.76 -8.30 -12.17
N SER A 197 9.54 -7.87 -13.42
CA SER A 197 8.85 -8.65 -14.46
C SER A 197 7.39 -9.04 -14.17
N TYR A 198 6.65 -8.21 -13.43
CA TYR A 198 5.19 -8.37 -13.23
C TYR A 198 4.38 -7.23 -13.88
N PRO A 199 4.54 -6.93 -15.18
CA PRO A 199 3.89 -5.78 -15.79
C PRO A 199 2.36 -5.86 -15.80
N PHE A 200 1.81 -7.07 -15.92
CA PHE A 200 0.36 -7.31 -15.87
C PHE A 200 -0.26 -6.94 -14.52
N GLN A 201 0.48 -7.07 -13.41
CA GLN A 201 0.04 -6.63 -12.08
C GLN A 201 -0.03 -5.10 -12.00
N VAL A 202 0.87 -4.39 -12.69
CA VAL A 202 0.82 -2.92 -12.79
C VAL A 202 -0.42 -2.47 -13.56
N CYS A 203 -0.75 -3.16 -14.65
CA CYS A 203 -1.93 -2.86 -15.49
C CYS A 203 -3.28 -3.06 -14.78
N LEU A 204 -3.32 -3.77 -13.64
CA LEU A 204 -4.52 -3.88 -12.80
C LEU A 204 -4.91 -2.56 -12.12
N GLY A 205 -4.03 -1.55 -12.16
CA GLY A 205 -4.23 -0.22 -11.60
C GLY A 205 -3.54 -0.02 -10.25
N ASN A 206 -3.42 1.25 -9.83
CA ASN A 206 -2.58 1.66 -8.70
C ASN A 206 -2.88 0.88 -7.40
N GLU A 207 -4.15 0.67 -7.05
CA GLU A 207 -4.52 -0.01 -5.79
C GLU A 207 -4.19 -1.51 -5.80
N LYS A 208 -4.48 -2.20 -6.91
CA LYS A 208 -4.20 -3.65 -7.04
C LYS A 208 -2.70 -3.91 -7.13
N CYS A 209 -1.96 -3.10 -7.89
CA CYS A 209 -0.51 -3.16 -7.95
C CYS A 209 0.13 -2.90 -6.57
N PHE A 210 -0.34 -1.88 -5.84
CA PHE A 210 0.12 -1.61 -4.49
C PHE A 210 -0.20 -2.74 -3.51
N GLN A 211 -1.37 -3.37 -3.65
CA GLN A 211 -1.73 -4.55 -2.86
C GLN A 211 -0.78 -5.72 -3.14
N PHE A 212 -0.55 -6.07 -4.41
CA PHE A 212 0.40 -7.12 -4.79
C PHE A 212 1.81 -6.85 -4.24
N PHE A 213 2.29 -5.61 -4.37
CA PHE A 213 3.57 -5.19 -3.81
C PHE A 213 3.63 -5.43 -2.30
N ASN A 214 2.61 -5.01 -1.54
CA ASN A 214 2.57 -5.23 -0.10
C ASN A 214 2.52 -6.70 0.27
N GLU A 215 1.75 -7.51 -0.44
CA GLU A 215 1.67 -8.96 -0.21
C GLU A 215 3.06 -9.59 -0.36
N LYS A 216 3.84 -9.19 -1.39
CA LYS A 216 5.22 -9.64 -1.56
C LYS A 216 6.16 -9.16 -0.43
N ILE A 217 6.06 -7.90 -0.03
CA ILE A 217 6.84 -7.35 1.10
C ILE A 217 6.54 -8.12 2.40
N GLU A 218 5.27 -8.40 2.69
CA GLU A 218 4.85 -9.12 3.90
C GLU A 218 5.20 -10.61 3.86
N GLN A 219 5.00 -11.25 2.70
CA GLN A 219 5.34 -12.66 2.48
C GLN A 219 6.81 -12.90 2.82
N ASN A 220 7.69 -12.07 2.27
CA ASN A 220 9.13 -12.18 2.40
C ASN A 220 9.71 -11.40 3.60
N ALA A 221 8.86 -10.75 4.40
CA ALA A 221 9.25 -9.92 5.54
C ALA A 221 10.38 -8.93 5.23
N ILE A 222 10.26 -8.22 4.11
CA ILE A 222 11.33 -7.39 3.56
C ILE A 222 11.50 -6.12 4.41
N ILE A 223 12.75 -5.87 4.81
CA ILE A 223 13.19 -4.63 5.44
C ILE A 223 14.25 -3.98 4.53
N PRO A 224 14.02 -2.76 4.02
CA PRO A 224 14.95 -2.10 3.11
C PRO A 224 16.34 -1.89 3.71
N SER A 225 17.35 -2.51 3.11
CA SER A 225 18.76 -2.15 3.29
C SER A 225 19.10 -0.89 2.47
N ASP A 226 20.33 -0.39 2.61
CA ASP A 226 20.82 0.73 1.80
C ASP A 226 20.83 0.39 0.31
N ILE A 227 21.27 -0.82 -0.04
CA ILE A 227 21.28 -1.32 -1.43
C ILE A 227 19.85 -1.42 -1.96
N TYR A 228 18.93 -2.00 -1.18
CA TYR A 228 17.51 -2.10 -1.57
C TYR A 228 16.88 -0.72 -1.81
N TYR A 229 17.21 0.26 -0.97
CA TYR A 229 16.75 1.64 -1.16
C TYR A 229 17.30 2.24 -2.46
N LYS A 230 18.60 2.06 -2.74
CA LYS A 230 19.21 2.53 -4.00
C LYS A 230 18.55 1.88 -5.21
N ASP A 231 18.27 0.58 -5.15
CA ASP A 231 17.53 -0.13 -6.20
C ASP A 231 16.12 0.43 -6.41
N CYS A 232 15.41 0.72 -5.33
CA CYS A 232 14.10 1.37 -5.40
C CYS A 232 14.20 2.70 -6.14
N ILE A 233 15.20 3.53 -5.84
CA ILE A 233 15.39 4.81 -6.51
C ILE A 233 15.79 4.63 -7.99
N SER A 234 16.71 3.71 -8.30
CA SER A 234 17.08 3.39 -9.69
C SER A 234 15.89 2.92 -10.52
N SER A 235 14.99 2.12 -9.93
CA SER A 235 13.75 1.73 -10.60
C SER A 235 12.79 2.91 -10.85
N LEU A 236 12.75 3.89 -9.94
CA LEU A 236 11.94 5.10 -10.10
C LEU A 236 12.49 6.02 -11.19
N ILE A 237 13.82 6.13 -11.29
CA ILE A 237 14.51 6.85 -12.38
C ILE A 237 14.18 6.18 -13.72
N LEU A 238 14.38 4.86 -13.80
CA LEU A 238 14.04 4.07 -14.99
C LEU A 238 12.58 4.26 -15.40
N TRP A 239 11.65 4.18 -14.44
CA TRP A 239 10.23 4.39 -14.69
C TRP A 239 9.93 5.76 -15.29
N ARG A 240 10.52 6.82 -14.74
CA ARG A 240 10.27 8.21 -15.18
C ARG A 240 10.85 8.49 -16.55
N GLU A 241 12.09 8.09 -16.79
CA GLU A 241 12.75 8.27 -18.07
C GLU A 241 12.03 7.47 -19.17
N ALA A 242 11.63 6.23 -18.89
CA ALA A 242 10.82 5.44 -19.81
C ALA A 242 9.46 6.08 -20.09
N ASP A 243 8.77 6.61 -19.07
CA ASP A 243 7.50 7.33 -19.26
C ASP A 243 7.67 8.56 -20.17
N LEU A 244 8.77 9.31 -20.00
CA LEU A 244 9.10 10.46 -20.83
C LEU A 244 9.40 10.06 -22.28
N ILE A 245 10.19 9.01 -22.50
CA ILE A 245 10.51 8.49 -23.84
C ILE A 245 9.22 8.06 -24.57
N ILE A 246 8.38 7.27 -23.91
CA ILE A 246 7.12 6.78 -24.47
C ILE A 246 6.15 7.93 -24.74
N LYS A 247 6.07 8.91 -23.83
CA LYS A 247 5.25 10.11 -24.01
C LYS A 247 5.70 10.92 -25.22
N LYS A 248 7.01 11.13 -25.39
CA LYS A 248 7.58 11.84 -26.56
C LYS A 248 7.32 11.10 -27.87
N ALA A 249 7.37 9.77 -27.85
CA ALA A 249 7.05 8.93 -29.00
C ALA A 249 5.54 8.88 -29.33
N LYS A 250 4.67 9.47 -28.49
CA LYS A 250 3.21 9.50 -28.66
C LYS A 250 2.58 8.11 -28.85
N LEU A 251 3.13 7.10 -28.18
CA LEU A 251 2.62 5.73 -28.28
C LEU A 251 1.26 5.61 -27.58
N PRO A 252 0.28 4.92 -28.18
CA PRO A 252 -1.03 4.68 -27.57
C PRO A 252 -0.93 3.78 -26.34
N ILE A 253 -1.98 3.80 -25.50
CA ILE A 253 -2.16 2.85 -24.38
C ILE A 253 -0.93 2.82 -23.45
N LYS A 254 -0.33 3.99 -23.17
CA LYS A 254 0.87 4.14 -22.32
C LYS A 254 0.78 3.38 -20.99
N ALA A 255 -0.42 3.31 -20.41
CA ALA A 255 -0.68 2.59 -19.16
C ALA A 255 -0.32 1.09 -19.21
N ALA A 256 -0.32 0.48 -20.40
CA ALA A 256 0.14 -0.89 -20.62
C ALA A 256 1.56 -0.92 -21.23
N VAL A 257 1.87 -0.07 -22.21
CA VAL A 257 3.17 -0.08 -22.89
C VAL A 257 4.33 0.16 -21.92
N LEU A 258 4.21 1.13 -21.00
CA LEU A 258 5.27 1.47 -20.05
C LEU A 258 5.66 0.30 -19.13
N PRO A 259 4.76 -0.30 -18.32
CA PRO A 259 5.14 -1.39 -17.44
C PRO A 259 5.68 -2.59 -18.21
N TYR A 260 5.08 -2.94 -19.35
CA TYR A 260 5.56 -4.05 -20.18
C TYR A 260 6.93 -3.79 -20.79
N THR A 261 7.25 -2.55 -21.17
CA THR A 261 8.59 -2.19 -21.66
C THR A 261 9.64 -2.43 -20.59
N ILE A 262 9.40 -1.92 -19.38
CA ILE A 262 10.33 -2.08 -18.25
C ILE A 262 10.48 -3.56 -17.89
N GLY A 263 9.37 -4.28 -17.77
CA GLY A 263 9.39 -5.71 -17.46
C GLY A 263 10.09 -6.54 -18.52
N TYR A 264 9.86 -6.27 -19.81
CA TYR A 264 10.52 -6.98 -20.92
C TYR A 264 12.04 -6.79 -20.88
N ILE A 265 12.50 -5.55 -20.70
CA ILE A 265 13.93 -5.25 -20.61
C ILE A 265 14.54 -5.96 -19.39
N ALA A 266 13.90 -5.87 -18.22
CA ALA A 266 14.39 -6.52 -17.00
C ALA A 266 14.48 -8.05 -17.18
N GLU A 267 13.44 -8.69 -17.72
CA GLU A 267 13.39 -10.14 -17.93
C GLU A 267 14.47 -10.61 -18.92
N LYS A 268 14.59 -9.94 -20.08
CA LYS A 268 15.55 -10.30 -21.13
C LYS A 268 17.00 -10.06 -20.73
N LEU A 269 17.24 -9.14 -19.79
CA LEU A 269 18.56 -8.95 -19.16
C LEU A 269 18.75 -9.82 -17.90
N HIS A 270 17.83 -10.75 -17.62
CA HIS A 270 17.84 -11.60 -16.44
C HIS A 270 17.98 -10.82 -15.11
N HIS A 271 17.44 -9.60 -15.08
CA HIS A 271 17.48 -8.66 -13.96
C HIS A 271 18.88 -8.15 -13.60
N TYR A 272 19.83 -8.14 -14.56
CA TYR A 272 21.15 -7.52 -14.43
C TYR A 272 21.18 -6.11 -15.02
N LEU A 273 20.14 -5.29 -14.79
CA LEU A 273 20.21 -3.87 -15.15
C LEU A 273 21.26 -3.18 -14.27
N ASP A 274 22.06 -2.27 -14.84
CA ASP A 274 23.09 -1.54 -14.09
C ASP A 274 22.49 -0.44 -13.20
N PHE A 275 21.84 -0.86 -12.11
CA PHE A 275 21.20 0.03 -11.15
C PHE A 275 22.20 0.81 -10.30
N ASP A 276 23.45 0.36 -10.21
CA ASP A 276 24.51 1.08 -9.53
C ASP A 276 24.88 2.32 -10.33
N THR A 277 25.11 2.19 -11.65
CA THR A 277 25.34 3.36 -12.52
C THR A 277 24.13 4.30 -12.57
N ILE A 278 22.91 3.77 -12.64
CA ILE A 278 21.69 4.62 -12.61
C ILE A 278 21.60 5.38 -11.29
N TRP A 279 21.94 4.75 -10.16
CA TRP A 279 21.97 5.42 -8.86
C TRP A 279 23.05 6.50 -8.81
N HIS A 280 24.27 6.22 -9.24
CA HIS A 280 25.36 7.19 -9.16
C HIS A 280 25.14 8.39 -10.10
N THR A 281 24.69 8.14 -11.33
CA THR A 281 24.49 9.19 -12.34
C THR A 281 23.11 9.85 -12.27
N GLN A 282 22.19 9.29 -11.48
CA GLN A 282 20.80 9.74 -11.32
C GLN A 282 20.01 9.86 -12.64
N LYS A 283 20.41 9.09 -13.65
CA LYS A 283 19.83 9.05 -14.99
C LYS A 283 20.04 7.68 -15.63
N ILE A 284 19.30 7.39 -16.70
CA ILE A 284 19.63 6.26 -17.57
C ILE A 284 20.67 6.68 -18.62
N ASN A 285 21.48 5.74 -19.09
CA ASN A 285 22.43 6.00 -20.16
C ASN A 285 21.77 5.96 -21.56
N SER A 286 22.52 6.34 -22.59
CA SER A 286 22.03 6.41 -23.98
C SER A 286 21.63 5.04 -24.53
N ASN A 287 22.35 3.98 -24.18
CA ASN A 287 22.08 2.63 -24.67
C ASN A 287 20.75 2.11 -24.13
N LEU A 288 20.50 2.27 -22.82
CA LEU A 288 19.22 1.93 -22.19
C LEU A 288 18.09 2.81 -22.72
N SER A 289 18.32 4.11 -22.93
CA SER A 289 17.33 5.00 -23.56
C SER A 289 16.97 4.55 -24.98
N PHE A 290 17.94 4.10 -25.77
CA PHE A 290 17.72 3.58 -27.11
C PHE A 290 16.92 2.28 -27.07
N ALA A 291 17.30 1.34 -26.19
CA ALA A 291 16.59 0.09 -26.00
C ALA A 291 15.12 0.33 -25.61
N ILE A 292 14.84 1.22 -24.65
CA ILE A 292 13.46 1.59 -24.26
C ILE A 292 12.66 2.10 -25.47
N LYS A 293 13.26 2.93 -26.32
CA LYS A 293 12.58 3.47 -27.51
C LYS A 293 12.18 2.35 -28.49
N ILE A 294 13.08 1.39 -28.74
CA ILE A 294 12.81 0.28 -29.65
C ILE A 294 11.78 -0.68 -29.05
N VAL A 295 12.03 -1.16 -27.83
CA VAL A 295 11.16 -2.13 -27.15
C VAL A 295 9.74 -1.58 -26.95
N SER A 296 9.61 -0.32 -26.51
CA SER A 296 8.29 0.28 -26.30
C SER A 296 7.48 0.40 -27.59
N LYS A 297 8.14 0.69 -28.72
CA LYS A 297 7.49 0.70 -30.03
C LYS A 297 7.00 -0.71 -30.40
N THR A 298 7.86 -1.72 -30.30
CA THR A 298 7.49 -3.11 -30.60
C THR A 298 6.32 -3.60 -29.73
N ILE A 299 6.33 -3.29 -28.44
CA ILE A 299 5.24 -3.65 -27.52
C ILE A 299 3.95 -2.89 -27.87
N SER A 300 4.06 -1.60 -28.21
CA SER A 300 2.89 -0.82 -28.66
C SER A 300 2.31 -1.40 -29.95
N ASP A 301 3.16 -1.79 -30.91
CA ASP A 301 2.74 -2.38 -32.17
C ASP A 301 2.05 -3.74 -31.94
N TYR A 302 2.57 -4.56 -31.01
CA TYR A 302 1.90 -5.80 -30.58
C TYR A 302 0.52 -5.52 -29.98
N PHE A 303 0.37 -4.53 -29.09
CA PHE A 303 -0.94 -4.22 -28.53
C PHE A 303 -1.91 -3.72 -29.61
N ASN A 304 -1.44 -2.93 -30.57
CA ASN A 304 -2.26 -2.45 -31.68
C ASN A 304 -2.68 -3.58 -32.63
N SER A 305 -1.78 -4.50 -32.97
CA SER A 305 -2.11 -5.63 -33.86
C SER A 305 -3.10 -6.60 -33.22
N ASN A 306 -3.10 -6.71 -31.89
CA ASN A 306 -4.02 -7.56 -31.15
C ASN A 306 -5.40 -6.94 -30.86
N LEU A 307 -5.69 -5.74 -31.36
CA LEU A 307 -7.00 -5.10 -31.16
C LEU A 307 -8.17 -5.92 -31.73
N VAL A 308 -7.95 -6.68 -32.80
CA VAL A 308 -8.99 -7.53 -33.41
C VAL A 308 -9.34 -8.71 -32.50
N ALA A 309 -8.33 -9.42 -31.99
CA ALA A 309 -8.53 -10.54 -31.06
C ALA A 309 -8.99 -10.07 -29.67
N HIS A 310 -8.55 -8.89 -29.25
CA HIS A 310 -8.82 -8.31 -27.95
C HIS A 310 -9.28 -6.84 -28.06
N PRO A 311 -10.57 -6.60 -28.34
CA PRO A 311 -11.11 -5.24 -28.49
C PRO A 311 -10.89 -4.36 -27.25
N ASN A 312 -10.80 -4.96 -26.07
CA ASN A 312 -10.42 -4.27 -24.83
C ASN A 312 -8.97 -4.58 -24.46
N ILE A 313 -8.05 -3.92 -25.16
CA ILE A 313 -6.61 -4.18 -25.05
C ILE A 313 -6.03 -3.89 -23.67
N LEU A 314 -6.61 -2.95 -22.92
CA LEU A 314 -6.23 -2.68 -21.52
C LEU A 314 -6.61 -3.82 -20.58
N MET A 315 -7.70 -4.54 -20.87
CA MET A 315 -8.05 -5.76 -20.13
C MET A 315 -7.15 -6.92 -20.52
N TRP A 316 -6.69 -6.99 -21.78
CA TRP A 316 -5.70 -7.98 -22.20
C TRP A 316 -4.37 -7.80 -21.47
N GLY A 317 -3.85 -6.57 -21.40
CA GLY A 317 -2.63 -6.25 -20.66
C GLY A 317 -2.69 -6.49 -19.14
N ARG A 318 -3.82 -6.93 -18.58
CA ARG A 318 -3.96 -7.34 -17.17
C ARG A 318 -3.74 -8.84 -16.96
N LYS A 319 -3.59 -9.60 -18.04
CA LYS A 319 -3.52 -11.05 -18.03
C LYS A 319 -2.08 -11.56 -18.08
N PRO A 320 -1.73 -12.61 -17.31
CA PRO A 320 -0.43 -13.28 -17.44
C PRO A 320 -0.18 -13.85 -18.84
N GLU A 321 -1.23 -14.25 -19.56
CA GLU A 321 -1.18 -14.74 -20.94
C GLU A 321 -0.52 -13.70 -21.87
N CYS A 322 -0.95 -12.44 -21.78
CA CYS A 322 -0.40 -11.32 -22.54
C CYS A 322 1.11 -11.15 -22.28
N TRP A 323 1.53 -11.35 -21.03
CA TRP A 323 2.95 -11.30 -20.68
C TRP A 323 3.76 -12.42 -21.33
N ARG A 324 3.24 -13.64 -21.32
CA ARG A 324 3.88 -14.78 -22.00
C ARG A 324 4.06 -14.53 -23.50
N GLU A 325 3.05 -13.98 -24.16
CA GLU A 325 3.14 -13.64 -25.59
C GLU A 325 4.16 -12.51 -25.86
N ILE A 326 4.15 -11.45 -25.05
CA ILE A 326 5.10 -10.34 -25.21
C ILE A 326 6.54 -10.82 -25.02
N LEU A 327 6.80 -11.77 -24.13
CA LEU A 327 8.14 -12.35 -23.95
C LEU A 327 8.67 -13.09 -25.18
N CYS A 328 7.78 -13.58 -26.04
CA CYS A 328 8.13 -14.23 -27.30
C CYS A 328 8.42 -13.24 -28.44
N LEU A 329 8.27 -11.94 -28.23
CA LEU A 329 8.60 -10.93 -29.25
C LEU A 329 10.11 -10.81 -29.44
N ASN A 330 10.54 -10.62 -30.69
CA ASN A 330 11.94 -10.38 -31.09
C ASN A 330 12.27 -8.88 -31.01
N ALA A 331 12.37 -8.34 -29.79
CA ALA A 331 12.77 -6.94 -29.53
C ALA A 331 14.12 -6.83 -28.80
N ASP A 332 14.80 -7.96 -28.62
CA ASP A 332 15.96 -8.16 -27.77
C ASP A 332 17.30 -7.82 -28.44
N ASN A 333 17.36 -7.71 -29.78
CA ASN A 333 18.59 -7.33 -30.50
C ASN A 333 19.23 -6.03 -29.95
N CYS A 334 18.41 -5.03 -29.62
CA CYS A 334 18.89 -3.76 -29.07
C CYS A 334 19.41 -3.87 -27.62
N LEU A 335 19.09 -4.96 -26.91
CA LEU A 335 19.49 -5.18 -25.52
C LEU A 335 20.95 -5.62 -25.40
N SER A 336 21.56 -6.10 -26.48
CA SER A 336 23.01 -6.40 -26.53
C SER A 336 23.89 -5.18 -26.24
N LEU A 337 23.36 -3.97 -26.50
CA LEU A 337 24.05 -2.70 -26.24
C LEU A 337 23.85 -2.19 -24.82
N VAL A 338 22.91 -2.77 -24.05
CA VAL A 338 22.58 -2.29 -22.71
C VAL A 338 23.61 -2.81 -21.72
N ASP A 339 24.23 -1.87 -21.01
CA ASP A 339 25.20 -2.18 -19.95
C ASP A 339 24.53 -2.99 -18.84
N LYS A 340 25.21 -4.07 -18.43
CA LYS A 340 24.74 -4.97 -17.38
C LYS A 340 25.42 -4.64 -16.06
N GLY A 341 24.65 -4.65 -14.98
CA GLY A 341 25.16 -4.53 -13.62
C GLY A 341 25.92 -5.79 -13.19
N THR A 342 26.70 -5.67 -12.13
CA THR A 342 27.47 -6.77 -11.54
C THR A 342 26.63 -7.69 -10.66
N ARG A 343 25.44 -7.25 -10.27
CA ARG A 343 24.53 -7.96 -9.37
C ARG A 343 23.15 -8.12 -10.00
N LYS A 344 22.51 -9.25 -9.70
CA LYS A 344 21.11 -9.47 -10.01
C LYS A 344 20.25 -8.65 -9.06
N ILE A 345 19.30 -7.89 -9.61
CA ILE A 345 18.33 -7.15 -8.83
C ILE A 345 17.20 -8.11 -8.43
N ASP A 346 16.93 -8.20 -7.14
CA ASP A 346 15.77 -8.91 -6.61
C ASP A 346 15.07 -8.04 -5.56
N PHE A 347 13.90 -7.53 -5.94
CA PHE A 347 13.08 -6.72 -5.06
C PHE A 347 12.23 -7.54 -4.09
N PHE A 348 12.09 -8.83 -4.35
CA PHE A 348 11.27 -9.75 -3.56
C PHE A 348 12.06 -11.01 -3.16
N PRO A 349 13.25 -10.87 -2.55
CA PRO A 349 14.08 -12.01 -2.21
C PRO A 349 13.32 -12.95 -1.28
N VAL A 350 13.42 -14.25 -1.55
CA VAL A 350 12.79 -15.27 -0.72
C VAL A 350 13.44 -15.27 0.66
N ASN A 351 12.61 -15.12 1.69
CA ASN A 351 13.04 -15.27 3.07
C ASN A 351 12.60 -16.65 3.57
N LEU A 352 13.56 -17.58 3.63
CA LEU A 352 13.30 -18.98 4.01
C LEU A 352 12.68 -19.11 5.40
N ALA A 353 13.07 -18.27 6.35
CA ALA A 353 12.48 -18.25 7.69
C ALA A 353 11.01 -17.78 7.64
N ALA A 354 10.74 -16.74 6.84
CA ALA A 354 9.37 -16.25 6.65
C ALA A 354 8.48 -17.27 5.96
N GLU A 355 9.01 -17.99 4.96
CA GLU A 355 8.33 -19.08 4.27
C GLU A 355 8.08 -20.27 5.21
N PHE A 356 9.10 -20.68 5.96
CA PHE A 356 9.02 -21.77 6.94
C PHE A 356 7.88 -21.53 7.93
N ILE A 357 7.86 -20.37 8.60
CA ILE A 357 6.86 -20.11 9.63
C ILE A 357 5.45 -19.82 9.09
N SER A 358 5.34 -19.57 7.79
CA SER A 358 4.04 -19.33 7.13
C SER A 358 3.30 -20.64 6.82
N LYS A 359 3.94 -21.81 6.96
CA LYS A 359 3.29 -23.13 6.86
C LYS A 359 2.48 -23.42 8.11
N ALA A 360 1.22 -23.83 7.95
CA ALA A 360 0.32 -24.11 9.07
C ALA A 360 0.86 -25.19 10.02
N SER A 361 1.60 -26.17 9.51
CA SER A 361 2.27 -27.21 10.30
C SER A 361 3.24 -26.61 11.32
N ASN A 362 4.08 -25.67 10.88
CA ASN A 362 5.12 -25.05 11.69
C ASN A 362 4.52 -23.98 12.60
N TYR A 363 3.54 -23.25 12.07
CA TYR A 363 2.85 -22.21 12.79
C TYR A 363 2.09 -22.74 14.01
N ASN A 364 1.49 -23.93 13.90
CA ASN A 364 0.76 -24.60 14.98
C ASN A 364 1.63 -25.60 15.77
N ASP A 365 2.94 -25.63 15.54
CA ASP A 365 3.84 -26.54 16.24
C ASP A 365 4.19 -26.01 17.63
N LEU A 366 3.60 -26.62 18.66
CA LEU A 366 3.86 -26.27 20.06
C LEU A 366 5.33 -26.49 20.45
N SER A 367 6.00 -27.48 19.88
CA SER A 367 7.40 -27.78 20.20
C SER A 367 8.31 -26.66 19.74
N LEU A 368 8.12 -26.17 18.51
CA LEU A 368 8.85 -25.03 17.95
C LEU A 368 8.83 -23.80 18.87
N TRP A 369 7.64 -23.42 19.37
CA TRP A 369 7.50 -22.23 20.21
C TRP A 369 8.08 -22.44 21.61
N SER A 370 7.97 -23.65 22.15
CA SER A 370 8.56 -24.01 23.44
C SER A 370 10.08 -24.01 23.38
N ASP A 371 10.66 -24.53 22.29
CA ASP A 371 12.11 -24.54 22.06
C ASP A 371 12.64 -23.13 21.84
N LEU A 372 11.90 -22.28 21.14
CA LEU A 372 12.25 -20.87 20.95
C LEU A 372 12.20 -20.07 22.27
N LEU A 373 11.31 -20.43 23.20
CA LEU A 373 11.30 -19.86 24.56
C LEU A 373 12.53 -20.28 25.36
N ARG A 374 12.89 -21.58 25.33
CA ARG A 374 14.11 -22.11 25.97
C ARG A 374 15.37 -21.51 25.40
N TRP A 375 15.46 -21.40 24.06
CA TRP A 375 16.59 -20.78 23.38
C TRP A 375 16.81 -19.34 23.87
N ASN A 376 15.72 -18.58 24.07
CA ASN A 376 15.80 -17.22 24.59
C ASN A 376 16.35 -17.13 26.04
N GLU A 377 16.24 -18.18 26.85
CA GLU A 377 16.86 -18.22 28.19
C GLU A 377 18.39 -18.13 28.12
N SER A 378 19.00 -18.58 27.02
CA SER A 378 20.45 -18.53 26.82
C SER A 378 20.94 -17.25 26.14
N CYS A 379 20.13 -16.65 25.26
CA CYS A 379 20.55 -15.51 24.43
C CYS A 379 20.00 -14.16 24.89
N HIS A 380 18.93 -14.15 25.69
CA HIS A 380 18.23 -12.94 26.17
C HIS A 380 17.86 -11.93 25.07
N CYS A 381 17.50 -12.44 23.89
CA CYS A 381 17.24 -11.65 22.68
C CYS A 381 15.85 -10.97 22.67
N PHE A 382 14.92 -11.45 23.50
CA PHE A 382 13.54 -10.95 23.57
C PHE A 382 13.31 -9.95 24.69
N SER A 383 12.47 -8.96 24.40
CA SER A 383 11.97 -8.04 25.44
C SER A 383 10.95 -8.73 26.34
N SER A 384 10.67 -8.17 27.51
CA SER A 384 9.62 -8.71 28.41
C SER A 384 8.26 -8.82 27.73
N ASN A 385 7.94 -7.90 26.82
CA ASN A 385 6.71 -7.94 26.02
C ASN A 385 6.71 -9.07 24.98
N ASP A 386 7.86 -9.34 24.36
CA ASP A 386 8.01 -10.44 23.41
C ASP A 386 7.85 -11.80 24.11
N ILE A 387 8.46 -11.95 25.29
CA ILE A 387 8.33 -13.16 26.13
C ILE A 387 6.86 -13.38 26.52
N LYS A 388 6.16 -12.32 26.95
CA LYS A 388 4.74 -12.41 27.29
C LYS A 388 3.90 -12.88 26.10
N LYS A 389 4.12 -12.31 24.91
CA LYS A 389 3.41 -12.73 23.69
C LYS A 389 3.70 -14.17 23.30
N LEU A 390 4.94 -14.62 23.48
CA LEU A 390 5.33 -16.00 23.22
C LEU A 390 4.65 -16.97 24.19
N GLN A 391 4.58 -16.64 25.48
CA GLN A 391 3.86 -17.42 26.50
C GLN A 391 2.34 -17.47 26.22
N GLU A 392 1.73 -16.35 25.84
CA GLU A 392 0.32 -16.29 25.42
C GLU A 392 0.06 -17.19 24.20
N LEU A 393 0.99 -17.21 23.24
CA LEU A 393 0.90 -18.05 22.05
C LEU A 393 1.01 -19.54 22.39
N ILE A 394 1.97 -19.93 23.23
CA ILE A 394 2.14 -21.31 23.72
C ILE A 394 0.87 -21.76 24.44
N SER A 395 0.36 -20.92 25.36
CA SER A 395 -0.87 -21.22 26.11
C SER A 395 -2.08 -21.39 25.19
N THR A 396 -2.20 -20.56 24.16
CA THR A 396 -3.26 -20.67 23.16
C THR A 396 -3.17 -22.00 22.41
N LEU A 397 -1.98 -22.38 21.94
CA LEU A 397 -1.76 -23.63 21.23
C LEU A 397 -2.00 -24.87 22.11
N GLN A 398 -1.65 -24.82 23.40
CA GLN A 398 -1.93 -25.90 24.34
C GLN A 398 -3.43 -26.15 24.48
N TYR A 399 -4.25 -25.10 24.42
CA TYR A 399 -5.70 -25.21 24.57
C TYR A 399 -6.43 -25.55 23.27
N SER A 400 -6.11 -24.85 22.17
CA SER A 400 -6.87 -24.95 20.91
C SER A 400 -6.22 -25.82 19.84
N MET A 401 -4.95 -26.23 20.01
CA MET A 401 -4.07 -26.87 19.01
C MET A 401 -3.90 -26.08 17.70
N GLN A 402 -4.56 -24.92 17.55
CA GLN A 402 -4.55 -24.12 16.34
C GLN A 402 -4.72 -22.65 16.66
N LEU A 403 -3.94 -21.84 15.97
CA LEU A 403 -4.06 -20.39 16.02
C LEU A 403 -4.95 -19.91 14.87
N SER A 404 -6.19 -19.54 15.18
CA SER A 404 -7.20 -19.07 14.21
C SER A 404 -7.10 -17.57 13.93
N ILE A 405 -6.66 -16.78 14.92
CA ILE A 405 -6.68 -15.31 14.88
C ILE A 405 -5.52 -14.76 14.04
N LYS A 406 -5.84 -13.97 13.01
CA LYS A 406 -4.86 -13.36 12.09
C LYS A 406 -3.78 -12.52 12.81
N LYS A 407 -4.17 -11.75 13.83
CA LYS A 407 -3.24 -10.93 14.62
C LYS A 407 -2.20 -11.79 15.36
N HIS A 408 -2.59 -12.97 15.85
CA HIS A 408 -1.65 -13.90 16.47
C HIS A 408 -0.63 -14.41 15.43
N LYS A 409 -1.09 -14.71 14.20
CA LYS A 409 -0.24 -15.05 13.04
C LYS A 409 0.85 -14.05 12.76
N GLU A 410 0.50 -12.77 12.75
CA GLU A 410 1.46 -11.69 12.52
C GLU A 410 2.45 -11.53 13.68
N ASN A 411 2.00 -11.62 14.93
CA ASN A 411 2.87 -11.55 16.11
C ASN A 411 3.89 -12.69 16.15
N ALA A 412 3.42 -13.91 15.94
CA ALA A 412 4.23 -15.12 15.92
C ALA A 412 5.28 -15.09 14.81
N LYS A 413 4.89 -14.72 13.59
CA LYS A 413 5.84 -14.51 12.48
C LYS A 413 6.91 -13.48 12.87
N THR A 414 6.51 -12.39 13.52
CA THR A 414 7.45 -11.35 13.98
C THR A 414 8.45 -11.88 15.02
N LEU A 415 7.97 -12.64 16.01
CA LEU A 415 8.81 -13.24 17.05
C LEU A 415 9.80 -14.25 16.46
N PHE A 416 9.31 -15.13 15.58
CA PHE A 416 10.14 -16.12 14.92
C PHE A 416 11.25 -15.48 14.08
N LEU A 417 10.90 -14.50 13.24
CA LEU A 417 11.90 -13.78 12.45
C LEU A 417 12.90 -13.02 13.32
N LYS A 418 12.45 -12.47 14.46
CA LYS A 418 13.36 -11.85 15.43
C LYS A 418 14.34 -12.88 16.01
N ALA A 419 13.89 -14.09 16.34
CA ALA A 419 14.78 -15.15 16.82
C ALA A 419 15.83 -15.51 15.77
N VAL A 420 15.40 -15.77 14.53
CA VAL A 420 16.30 -16.15 13.43
C VAL A 420 17.34 -15.07 13.16
N ASN A 421 16.93 -13.79 13.16
CA ASN A 421 17.86 -12.67 13.00
C ASN A 421 18.88 -12.56 14.17
N ASN A 422 18.61 -13.17 15.33
CA ASN A 422 19.50 -13.23 16.48
C ASN A 422 20.22 -14.60 16.60
N GLY A 423 20.20 -15.42 15.55
CA GLY A 423 20.96 -16.66 15.48
C GLY A 423 20.20 -17.93 15.85
N TYR A 424 18.86 -17.89 15.99
CA TYR A 424 18.06 -19.10 16.15
C TYR A 424 18.12 -19.94 14.88
N ASN A 425 18.55 -21.20 15.01
CA ASN A 425 18.55 -22.16 13.91
C ASN A 425 17.21 -22.90 13.87
N PHE A 426 16.53 -22.82 12.75
CA PHE A 426 15.21 -23.43 12.52
C PHE A 426 15.23 -24.58 11.50
N ASN A 427 16.41 -24.89 10.96
CA ASN A 427 16.60 -25.98 10.00
C ASN A 427 16.69 -27.34 10.68
#